data_AF-A0A7V6AMH3-F1
#
_entry.id   AF-A0A7V6AMH3-F1
#
_cell.length_a   1.000
_cell.length_b   1.000
_cell.length_c   1.000
_cell.angle_alpha   90.00
_cell.angle_beta   90.00
_cell.angle_gamma   90.00
#
_symmetry.space_group_name_H-M   'P 1'
#
loop_
_entity.id
_entity.type
_entity.pdbx_description
1 polymer ?
#
loop_
_entity_poly.entity_id
_entity_poly.type
_entity_poly.pdbx_seq_one_letter_code
_entity_poly.pdbx_strand_id
1 'polypeptide(L)'
;MKATGMFLTVFFINFFVLKSQDPETIIDRVAQHWLLLHNHFKNAADVWGNYTLDLTFEALLYSDHYRKKNSYTPLVLEVFKKRHIEPEDTIPFETQPFCSINFMLGECTGNPHWFTGYIHETCRMRGKAIKSAEGAVMINHEGKTRILIDYLQEYASRLSKTGYLTHDTTLFVESVNQFLIYEKILRDETTGLWRQGRGWCSDSTLLSEGAWSRGHGWLLR
;
A
#
# COMPACT_ATOMS: atom_id res chain seq x y z
N MET A 1 -34.63 44.59 -50.24
CA MET A 1 -35.38 44.30 -49.01
C MET A 1 -35.02 42.88 -48.59
N LYS A 2 -34.44 42.74 -47.37
CA LYS A 2 -34.38 41.54 -46.50
C LYS A 2 -33.73 40.25 -47.05
N ALA A 3 -32.87 39.53 -46.33
CA ALA A 3 -32.14 39.76 -45.09
C ALA A 3 -31.00 38.72 -45.08
N THR A 4 -29.79 39.21 -44.85
CA THR A 4 -28.58 38.44 -44.54
C THR A 4 -28.70 37.93 -43.09
N GLY A 5 -28.74 36.62 -42.88
CA GLY A 5 -28.55 35.96 -41.57
C GLY A 5 -27.38 35.01 -41.71
N MET A 6 -26.15 35.31 -41.29
CA MET A 6 -25.64 35.60 -39.94
C MET A 6 -25.66 34.35 -39.04
N PHE A 7 -24.44 33.98 -38.60
CA PHE A 7 -24.06 32.98 -37.60
C PHE A 7 -23.92 31.52 -38.02
N LEU A 8 -22.93 31.31 -38.88
CA LEU A 8 -22.05 30.15 -38.85
C LEU A 8 -21.08 30.28 -37.65
N THR A 9 -21.57 30.23 -36.41
CA THR A 9 -20.72 30.23 -35.21
C THR A 9 -21.54 29.66 -34.05
N VAL A 10 -20.89 28.89 -33.18
CA VAL A 10 -21.47 28.19 -32.02
C VAL A 10 -22.09 26.84 -32.38
N PHE A 11 -21.24 25.88 -32.73
CA PHE A 11 -21.15 24.59 -32.02
C PHE A 11 -19.81 23.91 -32.36
N PHE A 12 -18.71 24.70 -32.37
CA PHE A 12 -17.47 24.21 -31.78
C PHE A 12 -17.77 24.07 -30.27
N ILE A 13 -18.49 23.01 -29.88
CA ILE A 13 -18.30 22.48 -28.53
C ILE A 13 -16.80 22.25 -28.48
N ASN A 14 -16.19 23.06 -27.63
CA ASN A 14 -14.84 22.95 -27.17
C ASN A 14 -14.46 21.46 -26.98
N PHE A 15 -13.96 20.85 -28.05
CA PHE A 15 -12.86 19.89 -28.00
C PHE A 15 -11.59 20.66 -27.55
N PHE A 16 -11.70 21.44 -26.48
CA PHE A 16 -10.62 21.47 -25.51
C PHE A 16 -10.64 20.08 -24.90
N VAL A 17 -10.01 19.15 -25.61
CA VAL A 17 -9.22 18.13 -24.96
C VAL A 17 -8.37 18.92 -23.99
N LEU A 18 -8.82 19.02 -22.73
CA LEU A 18 -7.93 19.32 -21.62
C LEU A 18 -6.81 18.32 -21.83
N LYS A 19 -5.65 18.78 -22.35
CA LYS A 19 -4.49 17.91 -22.48
C LYS A 19 -4.30 17.37 -21.08
N SER A 20 -4.62 16.09 -20.90
CA SER A 20 -4.42 15.40 -19.64
C SER A 20 -2.96 15.65 -19.30
N GLN A 21 -2.72 16.27 -18.14
CA GLN A 21 -1.35 16.47 -17.69
C GLN A 21 -0.66 15.11 -17.68
N ASP A 22 0.59 15.12 -18.12
CA ASP A 22 1.42 13.93 -18.08
C ASP A 22 1.40 13.34 -16.65
N PRO A 23 1.13 12.02 -16.48
CA PRO A 23 1.02 11.40 -15.17
C PRO A 23 2.24 11.61 -14.28
N GLU A 24 3.44 11.66 -14.87
CA GLU A 24 4.66 11.92 -14.10
C GLU A 24 4.65 13.33 -13.50
N THR A 25 4.23 14.32 -14.28
CA THR A 25 4.10 15.70 -13.82
C THR A 25 3.09 15.81 -12.66
N ILE A 26 2.01 15.03 -12.70
CA ILE A 26 1.03 14.97 -11.61
C ILE A 26 1.66 14.35 -10.36
N ILE A 27 2.33 13.20 -10.49
CA ILE A 27 3.03 12.52 -9.39
C ILE A 27 4.03 13.48 -8.75
N ASP A 28 4.87 14.13 -9.55
CA ASP A 28 5.92 15.01 -9.05
C ASP A 28 5.32 16.21 -8.31
N ARG A 29 4.23 16.80 -8.83
CA ARG A 29 3.52 17.89 -8.13
C ARG A 29 2.90 17.44 -6.81
N VAL A 30 2.26 16.27 -6.78
CA VAL A 30 1.65 15.72 -5.56
C VAL A 30 2.72 15.43 -4.52
N ALA A 31 3.82 14.80 -4.93
CA ALA A 31 4.97 14.54 -4.07
C ALA A 31 5.54 15.84 -3.51
N GLN A 32 5.82 16.84 -4.34
CA GLN A 32 6.37 18.12 -3.88
C GLN A 32 5.43 18.84 -2.90
N HIS A 33 4.13 18.84 -3.14
CA HIS A 33 3.17 19.40 -2.20
C HIS A 33 3.19 18.66 -0.86
N TRP A 34 3.22 17.34 -0.88
CA TRP A 34 3.32 16.53 0.33
C TRP A 34 4.63 16.76 1.09
N LEU A 35 5.76 16.90 0.39
CA LEU A 35 7.05 17.24 1.00
C LEU A 35 7.01 18.61 1.68
N LEU A 36 6.37 19.61 1.06
CA LEU A 36 6.18 20.95 1.66
C LEU A 36 5.39 20.87 2.97
N LEU A 37 4.32 20.07 3.02
CA LEU A 37 3.52 19.86 4.24
C LEU A 37 4.31 19.23 5.39
N HIS A 38 5.38 18.48 5.08
CA HIS A 38 6.27 17.85 6.06
C HIS A 38 7.59 18.59 6.22
N ASN A 39 7.64 19.88 5.87
CA ASN A 39 8.85 20.72 5.96
C ASN A 39 10.08 20.08 5.29
N HIS A 40 9.86 19.31 4.22
CA HIS A 40 10.88 18.52 3.53
C HIS A 40 11.72 17.62 4.46
N PHE A 41 11.15 17.19 5.60
CA PHE A 41 11.83 16.33 6.58
C PHE A 41 13.18 16.88 7.06
N LYS A 42 13.26 18.22 7.21
CA LYS A 42 14.50 18.89 7.66
C LYS A 42 14.87 18.53 9.10
N ASN A 43 13.88 18.31 9.97
CA ASN A 43 14.12 18.04 11.38
C ASN A 43 13.89 16.56 11.73
N ALA A 44 14.53 16.08 12.80
CA ALA A 44 14.33 14.72 13.30
C ALA A 44 12.90 14.46 13.81
N ALA A 45 12.15 15.48 14.19
CA ALA A 45 10.74 15.32 14.57
C ALA A 45 9.84 15.04 13.36
N ASP A 46 10.23 15.50 12.17
CA ASP A 46 9.40 15.44 10.96
C ASP A 46 9.34 14.02 10.39
N VAL A 47 10.30 13.16 10.74
CA VAL A 47 10.42 11.80 10.19
C VAL A 47 9.57 10.77 10.92
N TRP A 48 8.84 11.15 11.97
CA TRP A 48 7.99 10.25 12.74
C TRP A 48 6.51 10.52 12.44
N GLY A 49 5.70 9.47 12.39
CA GLY A 49 4.29 9.60 12.03
C GLY A 49 3.53 8.29 12.11
N ASN A 50 2.31 8.29 11.55
CA ASN A 50 1.52 7.07 11.42
C ASN A 50 1.94 6.26 10.17
N TYR A 51 1.34 5.09 9.98
CA TYR A 51 1.66 4.20 8.85
C TYR A 51 1.47 4.84 7.46
N THR A 52 0.64 5.88 7.32
CA THR A 52 0.43 6.54 6.03
C THR A 52 1.65 7.35 5.58
N LEU A 53 2.45 7.84 6.52
CA LEU A 53 3.75 8.46 6.23
C LEU A 53 4.67 7.45 5.55
N ASP A 54 4.79 6.26 6.16
CA ASP A 54 5.61 5.17 5.67
C ASP A 54 5.10 4.59 4.34
N LEU A 55 3.78 4.45 4.20
CA LEU A 55 3.17 4.08 2.93
C LEU A 55 3.49 5.09 1.81
N THR A 56 3.54 6.38 2.14
CA THR A 56 3.90 7.42 1.17
C THR A 56 5.37 7.32 0.77
N PHE A 57 6.28 7.07 1.71
CA PHE A 57 7.69 6.79 1.38
C PHE A 57 7.85 5.57 0.48
N GLU A 58 7.12 4.48 0.76
CA GLU A 58 7.13 3.30 -0.11
C GLU A 58 6.63 3.63 -1.52
N ALA A 59 5.57 4.44 -1.65
CA ALA A 59 5.06 4.89 -2.95
C ALA A 59 6.08 5.73 -3.74
N LEU A 60 6.83 6.61 -3.05
CA LEU A 60 7.90 7.38 -3.67
C LEU A 60 9.05 6.49 -4.16
N LEU A 61 9.41 5.45 -3.40
CA LEU A 61 10.39 4.45 -3.85
C LEU A 61 9.91 3.66 -5.06
N TYR A 62 8.64 3.24 -5.07
CA TYR A 62 8.05 2.60 -6.25
C TYR A 62 8.09 3.51 -7.49
N SER A 63 7.79 4.80 -7.33
CA SER A 63 7.92 5.79 -8.40
C SER A 63 9.33 5.82 -8.97
N ASP A 64 10.35 5.93 -8.12
CA ASP A 64 11.76 5.91 -8.54
C ASP A 64 12.13 4.60 -9.24
N HIS A 65 11.79 3.45 -8.65
CA HIS A 65 12.12 2.12 -9.19
C HIS A 65 11.54 1.89 -10.59
N TYR A 66 10.26 2.21 -10.80
CA TYR A 66 9.59 1.96 -12.08
C TYR A 66 9.90 3.01 -13.15
N ARG A 67 10.14 4.27 -12.75
CA ARG A 67 10.56 5.34 -13.68
C ARG A 67 12.07 5.32 -13.96
N LYS A 68 12.82 4.43 -13.29
CA LYS A 68 14.30 4.37 -13.34
C LYS A 68 14.92 5.73 -13.02
N LYS A 69 14.37 6.39 -11.99
CA LYS A 69 14.81 7.68 -11.47
C LYS A 69 15.33 7.52 -10.04
N ASN A 70 15.98 8.56 -9.54
CA ASN A 70 16.52 8.62 -8.18
C ASN A 70 16.09 9.93 -7.50
N SER A 71 14.86 10.36 -7.76
CA SER A 71 14.36 11.66 -7.32
C SER A 71 13.95 11.66 -5.85
N TYR A 72 13.58 10.50 -5.30
CA TYR A 72 13.03 10.37 -3.95
C TYR A 72 13.78 9.40 -3.05
N THR A 73 14.49 8.43 -3.60
CA THR A 73 15.26 7.44 -2.83
C THR A 73 16.28 8.10 -1.89
N PRO A 74 17.04 9.15 -2.27
CA PRO A 74 17.94 9.84 -1.35
C PRO A 74 17.21 10.48 -0.17
N LEU A 75 15.99 10.99 -0.39
CA LEU A 75 15.16 11.53 0.68
C LEU A 75 14.76 10.44 1.67
N VAL A 76 14.30 9.28 1.18
CA VAL A 76 13.87 8.18 2.06
C VAL A 76 15.04 7.62 2.86
N LEU A 77 16.23 7.52 2.26
CA LEU A 77 17.46 7.17 2.98
C LEU A 77 17.81 8.21 4.07
N GLU A 78 17.68 9.50 3.77
CA GLU A 78 17.87 10.57 4.74
C GLU A 78 16.84 10.57 5.87
N VAL A 79 15.61 10.12 5.60
CA VAL A 79 14.58 9.87 6.62
C VAL A 79 15.00 8.71 7.53
N PHE A 80 15.43 7.58 6.95
CA PHE A 80 15.86 6.40 7.70
C PHE A 80 17.09 6.68 8.58
N LYS A 81 18.05 7.43 8.05
CA LYS A 81 19.21 7.91 8.82
C LYS A 81 18.80 8.75 10.04
N LYS A 82 17.81 9.65 9.89
CA LYS A 82 17.27 10.45 11.02
C LYS A 82 16.49 9.60 12.02
N ARG A 83 15.97 8.45 11.59
CA ARG A 83 15.36 7.44 12.47
C ARG A 83 16.40 6.51 13.12
N HIS A 84 17.68 6.66 12.79
CA HIS A 84 18.76 5.76 13.20
C HIS A 84 18.51 4.31 12.75
N ILE A 85 18.07 4.15 11.50
CA ILE A 85 17.84 2.85 10.87
C ILE A 85 18.85 2.70 9.73
N GLU A 86 19.62 1.64 9.79
CA GLU A 86 20.63 1.26 8.81
C GLU A 86 20.22 -0.03 8.07
N PRO A 87 20.90 -0.37 6.96
CA PRO A 87 20.78 -1.72 6.38
C PRO A 87 21.08 -2.78 7.45
N GLU A 88 20.42 -3.95 7.36
CA GLU A 88 20.43 -5.05 8.35
C GLU A 88 19.53 -4.87 9.58
N ASP A 89 19.16 -3.65 9.95
CA ASP A 89 18.28 -3.43 11.10
C ASP A 89 16.91 -4.08 10.91
N THR A 90 16.40 -4.67 11.99
CA THR A 90 15.03 -5.19 12.06
C THR A 90 14.07 -4.10 12.55
N ILE A 91 13.11 -3.72 11.71
CA ILE A 91 12.00 -2.85 12.11
C ILE A 91 10.78 -3.71 12.39
N PRO A 92 10.22 -3.71 13.62
CA PRO A 92 9.05 -4.52 13.95
C PRO A 92 7.91 -4.30 12.96
N PHE A 93 7.39 -5.38 12.34
CA PHE A 93 6.31 -5.25 11.35
C PHE A 93 5.07 -4.52 11.90
N GLU A 94 4.79 -4.61 13.21
CA GLU A 94 3.67 -3.93 13.86
C GLU A 94 3.84 -2.39 13.90
N THR A 95 5.07 -1.90 13.79
CA THR A 95 5.36 -0.44 13.75
C THR A 95 5.29 0.13 12.34
N GLN A 96 5.22 -0.75 11.33
CA GLN A 96 5.20 -0.42 9.91
C GLN A 96 4.08 -1.18 9.18
N PRO A 97 2.83 -1.08 9.65
CA PRO A 97 1.75 -1.89 9.10
C PRO A 97 1.46 -1.47 7.66
N PHE A 98 1.09 -2.45 6.84
CA PHE A 98 0.72 -2.27 5.42
C PHE A 98 1.82 -1.69 4.52
N CYS A 99 3.09 -1.70 4.96
CA CYS A 99 4.20 -1.21 4.15
C CYS A 99 5.38 -2.19 4.09
N SER A 100 6.20 -2.04 3.05
CA SER A 100 7.41 -2.84 2.83
C SER A 100 8.57 -1.95 2.37
N ILE A 101 8.84 -0.88 3.12
CA ILE A 101 9.87 0.10 2.74
C ILE A 101 11.25 -0.55 2.60
N ASN A 102 11.67 -1.40 3.55
CA ASN A 102 12.97 -2.09 3.48
C ASN A 102 13.11 -2.93 2.20
N PHE A 103 12.05 -3.61 1.78
CA PHE A 103 12.03 -4.31 0.49
C PHE A 103 12.29 -3.32 -0.66
N MET A 104 11.56 -2.21 -0.71
CA MET A 104 11.74 -1.23 -1.79
C MET A 104 13.07 -0.48 -1.74
N LEU A 105 13.65 -0.25 -0.55
CA LEU A 105 14.99 0.31 -0.42
C LEU A 105 16.03 -0.64 -1.00
N GLY A 106 15.93 -1.95 -0.76
CA GLY A 106 16.80 -2.94 -1.39
C GLY A 106 16.69 -2.92 -2.91
N GLU A 107 15.47 -2.89 -3.45
CA GLU A 107 15.22 -2.81 -4.90
C GLU A 107 15.71 -1.50 -5.54
N CYS A 108 15.57 -0.35 -4.87
CA CYS A 108 16.03 0.94 -5.41
C CYS A 108 17.54 1.15 -5.29
N THR A 109 18.15 0.69 -4.21
CA THR A 109 19.58 0.91 -3.94
C THR A 109 20.48 -0.19 -4.47
N GLY A 110 19.92 -1.37 -4.77
CA GLY A 110 20.69 -2.58 -5.07
C GLY A 110 21.43 -3.13 -3.86
N ASN A 111 21.16 -2.63 -2.65
CA ASN A 111 21.80 -3.10 -1.43
C ASN A 111 20.95 -4.22 -0.77
N PRO A 112 21.38 -5.49 -0.84
CA PRO A 112 20.61 -6.61 -0.31
C PRO A 112 20.50 -6.63 1.22
N HIS A 113 21.35 -5.89 1.93
CA HIS A 113 21.30 -5.82 3.40
C HIS A 113 19.98 -5.22 3.92
N TRP A 114 19.26 -4.45 3.10
CA TRP A 114 17.90 -4.00 3.43
C TRP A 114 16.90 -5.16 3.54
N PHE A 115 17.13 -6.28 2.86
CA PHE A 115 16.22 -7.42 2.87
C PHE A 115 16.30 -8.23 4.17
N THR A 116 17.43 -8.23 4.86
CA THR A 116 17.66 -9.06 6.06
C THR A 116 16.61 -8.83 7.13
N GLY A 117 16.43 -7.58 7.56
CA GLY A 117 15.42 -7.23 8.56
C GLY A 117 13.99 -7.50 8.08
N TYR A 118 13.71 -7.26 6.79
CA TYR A 118 12.40 -7.50 6.20
C TYR A 118 12.00 -8.98 6.19
N ILE A 119 12.91 -9.86 5.80
CA ILE A 119 12.72 -11.32 5.79
C ILE A 119 12.51 -11.81 7.22
N HIS A 120 13.37 -11.40 8.16
CA HIS A 120 13.26 -11.77 9.57
C HIS A 120 11.87 -11.43 10.12
N GLU A 121 11.43 -10.20 9.90
CA GLU A 121 10.17 -9.69 10.42
C GLU A 121 8.94 -10.30 9.75
N THR A 122 9.05 -10.67 8.47
CA THR A 122 8.00 -11.44 7.80
C THR A 122 7.87 -12.85 8.36
N CYS A 123 8.99 -13.54 8.61
CA CYS A 123 8.99 -14.85 9.27
C CYS A 123 8.40 -14.76 10.69
N ARG A 124 8.74 -13.70 11.44
CA ARG A 124 8.16 -13.43 12.77
C ARG A 124 6.66 -13.18 12.69
N MET A 125 6.19 -12.37 11.75
CA MET A 125 4.76 -12.14 11.49
C MET A 125 4.04 -13.46 11.19
N ARG A 126 4.59 -14.27 10.26
CA ARG A 126 4.04 -15.58 9.89
C ARG A 126 3.93 -16.50 11.10
N GLY A 127 4.96 -16.58 11.94
CA GLY A 127 4.98 -17.42 13.14
C GLY A 127 4.03 -16.97 14.25
N LYS A 128 3.70 -15.67 14.31
CA LYS A 128 2.77 -15.08 15.30
C LYS A 128 1.33 -14.99 14.82
N ALA A 129 1.07 -15.24 13.54
CA ALA A 129 -0.24 -15.02 12.94
C ALA A 129 -1.31 -15.88 13.61
N ILE A 130 -2.34 -15.23 14.15
CA ILE A 130 -3.53 -15.90 14.67
C ILE A 130 -4.43 -16.23 13.48
N LYS A 131 -4.96 -17.45 13.42
CA LYS A 131 -5.84 -17.91 12.33
C LYS A 131 -7.25 -18.19 12.85
N SER A 132 -8.26 -17.89 12.03
CA SER A 132 -9.65 -18.28 12.29
C SER A 132 -9.82 -19.80 12.14
N ALA A 133 -11.01 -20.32 12.47
CA ALA A 133 -11.33 -21.73 12.28
C ALA A 133 -11.20 -22.18 10.81
N GLU A 134 -11.47 -21.28 9.86
CA GLU A 134 -11.31 -21.50 8.41
C GLU A 134 -9.86 -21.34 7.93
N GLY A 135 -8.94 -20.95 8.82
CA GLY A 135 -7.53 -20.72 8.50
C GLY A 135 -7.19 -19.31 8.00
N ALA A 136 -8.14 -18.36 8.08
CA ALA A 136 -7.89 -16.97 7.69
C ALA A 136 -6.99 -16.28 8.71
N VAL A 137 -5.94 -15.60 8.28
CA VAL A 137 -5.14 -14.76 9.18
C VAL A 137 -6.00 -13.65 9.79
N MET A 138 -5.72 -13.30 11.04
CA MET A 138 -6.49 -12.32 11.81
C MET A 138 -5.58 -11.25 12.39
N ILE A 139 -6.11 -10.03 12.47
CA ILE A 139 -5.47 -8.90 13.12
C ILE A 139 -6.03 -8.75 14.55
N ASN A 140 -5.17 -8.41 15.51
CA ASN A 140 -5.62 -7.94 16.82
C ASN A 140 -5.85 -6.43 16.76
N HIS A 141 -7.09 -6.01 16.99
CA HIS A 141 -7.47 -4.60 17.05
C HIS A 141 -8.32 -4.35 18.30
N GLU A 142 -7.85 -3.45 19.16
CA GLU A 142 -8.51 -3.11 20.43
C GLU A 142 -8.74 -4.33 21.33
N GLY A 143 -7.76 -5.25 21.38
CA GLY A 143 -7.84 -6.47 22.18
C GLY A 143 -8.73 -7.58 21.58
N LYS A 144 -9.27 -7.38 20.37
CA LYS A 144 -10.12 -8.35 19.68
C LYS A 144 -9.47 -8.84 18.41
N THR A 145 -9.51 -10.14 18.17
CA THR A 145 -9.07 -10.74 16.90
C THR A 145 -10.17 -10.65 15.86
N ARG A 146 -9.85 -10.08 14.69
CA ARG A 146 -10.81 -9.82 13.61
C ARG A 146 -10.20 -10.23 12.28
N ILE A 147 -11.05 -10.57 11.30
CA ILE A 147 -10.61 -10.72 9.90
C ILE A 147 -10.71 -9.35 9.25
N LEU A 148 -9.68 -8.94 8.52
CA LEU A 148 -9.61 -7.63 7.85
C LEU A 148 -8.90 -7.76 6.51
N ILE A 149 -9.51 -7.22 5.45
CA ILE A 149 -8.94 -7.21 4.10
C ILE A 149 -7.58 -6.51 4.04
N ASP A 150 -7.45 -5.35 4.69
CA ASP A 150 -6.19 -4.60 4.73
C ASP A 150 -5.05 -5.49 5.27
N TYR A 151 -5.34 -6.33 6.27
CA TYR A 151 -4.36 -7.24 6.86
C TYR A 151 -4.05 -8.45 5.96
N LEU A 152 -5.02 -8.95 5.18
CA LEU A 152 -4.73 -9.94 4.14
C LEU A 152 -3.67 -9.41 3.15
N GLN A 153 -3.86 -8.18 2.69
CA GLN A 153 -2.95 -7.54 1.73
C GLN A 153 -1.53 -7.47 2.29
N GLU A 154 -1.38 -6.98 3.52
CA GLU A 154 -0.09 -6.93 4.20
C GLU A 154 0.53 -8.32 4.32
N TYR A 155 -0.23 -9.27 4.85
CA TYR A 155 0.26 -10.61 5.11
C TYR A 155 0.73 -11.28 3.82
N ALA A 156 -0.14 -11.32 2.81
CA ALA A 156 0.11 -11.95 1.53
C ALA A 156 1.26 -11.28 0.76
N SER A 157 1.30 -9.93 0.72
CA SER A 157 2.36 -9.17 0.05
C SER A 157 3.73 -9.46 0.67
N ARG A 158 3.82 -9.49 2.01
CA ARG A 158 5.07 -9.81 2.70
C ARG A 158 5.53 -11.23 2.44
N LEU A 159 4.62 -12.21 2.48
CA LEU A 159 4.95 -13.59 2.15
C LEU A 159 5.47 -13.72 0.71
N SER A 160 4.78 -13.12 -0.26
CA SER A 160 5.18 -13.18 -1.67
C SER A 160 6.54 -12.52 -1.91
N LYS A 161 6.78 -11.33 -1.35
CA LYS A 161 8.08 -10.63 -1.44
C LYS A 161 9.20 -11.43 -0.78
N THR A 162 8.94 -12.03 0.38
CA THR A 162 9.92 -12.90 1.06
C THR A 162 10.19 -14.17 0.27
N GLY A 163 9.15 -14.80 -0.32
CA GLY A 163 9.30 -15.95 -1.22
C GLY A 163 10.12 -15.62 -2.46
N TYR A 164 9.97 -14.42 -3.01
CA TYR A 164 10.80 -13.94 -4.12
C TYR A 164 12.28 -13.83 -3.71
N LEU A 165 12.56 -13.20 -2.57
CA LEU A 165 13.94 -12.99 -2.08
C LEU A 165 14.64 -14.29 -1.64
N THR A 166 13.89 -15.26 -1.15
CA THR A 166 14.42 -16.51 -0.57
C THR A 166 14.28 -17.72 -1.49
N HIS A 167 13.60 -17.55 -2.63
CA HIS A 167 13.19 -18.63 -3.53
C HIS A 167 12.33 -19.72 -2.87
N ASP A 168 11.66 -19.41 -1.74
CA ASP A 168 10.76 -20.34 -1.07
C ASP A 168 9.36 -20.29 -1.71
N THR A 169 9.06 -21.32 -2.53
CA THR A 169 7.77 -21.44 -3.22
C THR A 169 6.58 -21.63 -2.26
N THR A 170 6.82 -22.11 -1.04
CA THR A 170 5.75 -22.39 -0.07
C THR A 170 5.08 -21.12 0.43
N LEU A 171 5.82 -19.99 0.44
CA LEU A 171 5.30 -18.69 0.84
C LEU A 171 4.28 -18.15 -0.16
N PHE A 172 4.48 -18.37 -1.46
CA PHE A 172 3.51 -18.02 -2.49
C PHE A 172 2.24 -18.86 -2.37
N VAL A 173 2.38 -20.16 -2.11
CA VAL A 173 1.23 -21.05 -1.89
C VAL A 173 0.40 -20.58 -0.70
N GLU A 174 1.03 -20.23 0.42
CA GLU A 174 0.32 -19.70 1.59
C GLU A 174 -0.36 -18.36 1.29
N SER A 175 0.33 -17.47 0.58
CA SER A 175 -0.21 -16.17 0.12
C SER A 175 -1.51 -16.35 -0.70
N VAL A 176 -1.48 -17.19 -1.74
CA VAL A 176 -2.66 -17.50 -2.58
C VAL A 176 -3.78 -18.15 -1.76
N ASN A 177 -3.43 -19.09 -0.89
CA ASN A 177 -4.42 -19.76 -0.05
C ASN A 177 -5.15 -18.78 0.88
N GLN A 178 -4.48 -17.75 1.40
CA GLN A 178 -5.14 -16.72 2.20
C GLN A 178 -6.16 -15.91 1.39
N PHE A 179 -5.86 -15.55 0.14
CA PHE A 179 -6.84 -14.91 -0.75
C PHE A 179 -8.07 -15.79 -0.99
N LEU A 180 -7.88 -17.09 -1.24
CA LEU A 180 -8.97 -18.04 -1.47
C LEU A 180 -9.84 -18.24 -0.23
N ILE A 181 -9.24 -18.26 0.96
CA ILE A 181 -9.98 -18.36 2.22
C ILE A 181 -10.80 -17.08 2.44
N TYR A 182 -10.16 -15.92 2.28
CA TYR A 182 -10.83 -14.64 2.45
C TYR A 182 -11.94 -14.41 1.42
N GLU A 183 -11.76 -14.85 0.17
CA GLU A 183 -12.81 -14.78 -0.86
C GLU A 183 -14.07 -15.52 -0.40
N LYS A 184 -13.92 -16.76 0.09
CA LYS A 184 -15.04 -17.56 0.59
C LYS A 184 -15.76 -16.92 1.79
N ILE A 185 -15.05 -16.14 2.60
CA ILE A 185 -15.61 -15.55 3.82
C ILE A 185 -16.23 -14.17 3.54
N LEU A 186 -15.57 -13.34 2.73
CA LEU A 186 -15.86 -11.90 2.64
C LEU A 186 -16.47 -11.47 1.31
N ARG A 187 -16.33 -12.26 0.24
CA ARG A 187 -16.82 -11.88 -1.08
C ARG A 187 -18.31 -12.21 -1.22
N ASP A 188 -19.07 -11.23 -1.65
CA ASP A 188 -20.47 -11.41 -2.04
C ASP A 188 -20.53 -11.96 -3.47
N GLU A 189 -21.04 -13.18 -3.64
CA GLU A 189 -21.05 -13.86 -4.95
C GLU A 189 -21.94 -13.16 -6.00
N THR A 190 -22.95 -12.41 -5.56
CA THR A 190 -23.91 -11.77 -6.47
C THR A 190 -23.34 -10.48 -7.05
N THR A 191 -22.71 -9.66 -6.21
CA THR A 191 -22.16 -8.36 -6.60
C THR A 191 -20.67 -8.43 -6.97
N GLY A 192 -19.98 -9.48 -6.53
CA GLY A 192 -18.53 -9.61 -6.62
C GLY A 192 -17.74 -8.73 -5.65
N LEU A 193 -18.42 -7.88 -4.86
CA LEU A 193 -17.82 -6.96 -3.91
C LEU A 193 -17.44 -7.66 -2.60
N TRP A 194 -16.47 -7.10 -1.89
CA TRP A 194 -15.96 -7.66 -0.66
C TRP A 194 -16.39 -6.85 0.56
N ARG A 195 -16.81 -7.55 1.62
CA ARG A 195 -17.01 -6.94 2.94
C ARG A 195 -15.65 -6.64 3.55
N GLN A 196 -15.51 -5.50 4.24
CA GLN A 196 -14.25 -5.06 4.85
C GLN A 196 -13.61 -6.13 5.76
N GLY A 197 -14.44 -6.88 6.49
CA GLY A 197 -13.95 -7.93 7.38
C GLY A 197 -15.06 -8.63 8.17
N ARG A 198 -14.64 -9.46 9.13
CA ARG A 198 -15.52 -10.12 10.11
C ARG A 198 -15.14 -9.70 11.52
N GLY A 199 -16.15 -9.41 12.34
CA GLY A 199 -15.98 -8.98 13.73
C GLY A 199 -15.79 -7.48 13.93
N TRP A 200 -16.20 -6.68 12.95
CA TRP A 200 -16.17 -5.21 12.98
C TRP A 200 -17.52 -4.58 13.39
N CYS A 201 -18.50 -5.42 13.73
CA CYS A 201 -19.81 -5.03 14.26
C CYS A 201 -19.89 -5.33 15.77
N SER A 202 -20.99 -4.95 16.41
CA SER A 202 -21.25 -5.28 17.83
C SER A 202 -21.24 -6.79 18.07
N ASP A 203 -21.78 -7.57 17.12
CA ASP A 203 -21.61 -9.02 17.06
C ASP A 203 -20.32 -9.36 16.31
N SER A 204 -19.37 -9.98 17.02
CA SER A 204 -18.06 -10.35 16.49
C SER A 204 -18.10 -11.46 15.44
N THR A 205 -19.22 -12.16 15.28
CA THR A 205 -19.38 -13.24 14.30
C THR A 205 -19.83 -12.74 12.93
N LEU A 206 -20.35 -11.51 12.86
CA LEU A 206 -20.91 -10.95 11.64
C LEU A 206 -19.85 -10.31 10.74
N LEU A 207 -20.14 -10.31 9.44
CA LEU A 207 -19.41 -9.53 8.45
C LEU A 207 -19.76 -8.05 8.60
N SER A 208 -18.78 -7.18 8.33
CA SER A 208 -18.97 -5.74 8.27
C SER A 208 -20.03 -5.36 7.23
N GLU A 209 -20.80 -4.31 7.49
CA GLU A 209 -21.76 -3.78 6.53
C GLU A 209 -21.07 -3.09 5.35
N GLY A 210 -21.71 -3.19 4.17
CA GLY A 210 -21.25 -2.54 2.94
C GLY A 210 -19.94 -3.09 2.35
N ALA A 211 -19.54 -2.47 1.24
CA ALA A 211 -18.30 -2.71 0.53
C ALA A 211 -17.48 -1.41 0.57
N TRP A 212 -16.31 -1.41 1.21
CA TRP A 212 -15.56 -0.18 1.40
C TRP A 212 -14.54 0.03 0.27
N SER A 213 -14.62 1.18 -0.39
CA SER A 213 -13.79 1.50 -1.56
C SER A 213 -12.30 1.36 -1.28
N ARG A 214 -11.82 1.89 -0.14
CA ARG A 214 -10.40 1.75 0.24
C ARG A 214 -9.99 0.30 0.50
N GLY A 215 -10.84 -0.50 1.14
CA GLY A 215 -10.59 -1.93 1.34
C GLY A 215 -10.37 -2.67 0.02
N HIS A 216 -11.14 -2.33 -1.01
CA HIS A 216 -10.93 -2.87 -2.36
C HIS A 216 -9.62 -2.36 -2.98
N GLY A 217 -9.26 -1.11 -2.73
CA GLY A 217 -7.95 -0.57 -3.12
C GLY A 217 -6.79 -1.40 -2.55
N TRP A 218 -6.91 -1.89 -1.31
CA TRP A 218 -5.94 -2.82 -0.75
C TRP A 218 -5.94 -4.18 -1.45
N LEU A 219 -7.10 -4.79 -1.72
CA LEU A 219 -7.15 -6.07 -2.43
C LEU A 219 -6.47 -6.05 -3.81
N LEU A 220 -6.50 -4.89 -4.48
CA LEU A 220 -5.94 -4.72 -5.82
C LEU A 220 -4.43 -4.41 -5.85
N ARG A 221 -3.80 -4.15 -4.69
CA ARG A 221 -2.39 -3.77 -4.56
C ARG A 221 -1.50 -4.99 -4.38
#